data_AF-A0A510KSB2-F1
#
_entry.id   AF-A0A510KSB2-F1
#
_cell.length_a   1.000
_cell.length_b   1.000
_cell.length_c   1.000
_cell.angle_alpha   90.00
_cell.angle_beta   90.00
_cell.angle_gamma   90.00
#
_symmetry.space_group_name_H-M   'P 1'
#
loop_
_entity.id
_entity.type
_entity.pdbx_description
1 polymer ?
#
loop_
_entity_poly.entity_id
_entity_poly.type
_entity_poly.pdbx_seq_one_letter_code
_entity_poly.pdbx_strand_id
1 'polypeptide(L)'
;MLNKSRVVFLLFLFIFMTNCGKKESQEKKKNSENIQNKAAKENIFSNNSIEKIIETFSKKSKDNKISIGDFEKLVYENKNYYYAKIHSKGDAIYALDYSGISATSIFLKVGKVDGANLAIIENMVINLIQVSDENIKEAEARAIYTKILANLGDKELSSLLTYTNGITYGIQIDSVTSEFVFYARESETENAVTSIQNLNFRNNDEKNTKVAVNFK
;
A
#
# COMPACT_ATOMS: atom_id res chain seq x y z
N MET A 1 31.41 -62.95 -29.23
CA MET A 1 31.43 -61.63 -29.92
C MET A 1 30.03 -61.05 -29.84
N LEU A 2 29.82 -60.03 -29.01
CA LEU A 2 28.51 -59.41 -28.81
C LEU A 2 28.12 -58.65 -30.08
N ASN A 3 26.99 -59.03 -30.68
CA ASN A 3 26.60 -58.57 -32.01
C ASN A 3 26.29 -57.05 -31.96
N LYS A 4 27.09 -56.23 -32.68
CA LYS A 4 27.07 -54.74 -32.65
C LYS A 4 25.67 -54.12 -32.89
N SER A 5 24.74 -54.88 -33.47
CA SER A 5 23.36 -54.45 -33.73
C SER A 5 22.44 -54.47 -32.49
N ARG A 6 22.69 -55.31 -31.47
CA ARG A 6 21.81 -55.39 -30.28
C ARG A 6 22.16 -54.39 -29.17
N VAL A 7 23.36 -53.82 -29.21
CA VAL A 7 23.81 -52.81 -28.22
C VAL A 7 23.16 -51.45 -28.48
N VAL A 8 22.88 -51.10 -29.73
CA VAL A 8 22.23 -49.83 -30.10
C VAL A 8 20.76 -49.81 -29.68
N PHE A 9 20.08 -50.95 -29.73
CA PHE A 9 18.67 -51.05 -29.33
C PHE A 9 18.47 -50.96 -27.80
N LEU A 10 19.44 -51.46 -27.03
CA LEU A 10 19.47 -51.33 -25.56
C LEU A 10 19.80 -49.90 -25.10
N LEU A 11 20.57 -49.13 -25.88
CA LEU A 11 20.87 -47.73 -25.58
C LEU A 11 19.64 -46.82 -25.76
N PHE A 12 18.77 -47.13 -26.73
CA PHE A 12 17.56 -46.34 -27.01
C PHE A 12 16.46 -46.52 -25.95
N LEU A 13 16.38 -47.67 -25.28
CA LEU A 13 15.40 -47.89 -24.21
C LEU A 13 15.70 -47.08 -22.94
N PHE A 14 16.98 -46.78 -22.66
CA PHE A 14 17.39 -46.03 -21.47
C PHE A 14 17.06 -44.53 -21.54
N ILE A 15 16.89 -43.97 -22.75
CA ILE A 15 16.61 -42.53 -22.93
C ILE A 15 15.13 -42.20 -22.66
N PHE A 16 14.23 -43.20 -22.75
CA PHE A 16 12.79 -42.99 -22.51
C PHE A 16 12.38 -43.05 -21.03
N MET A 17 13.20 -43.65 -20.14
CA MET A 17 12.87 -43.77 -18.72
C MET A 17 13.26 -42.54 -17.88
N THR A 18 14.02 -41.58 -18.42
CA THR A 18 14.43 -40.36 -17.70
C THR A 18 13.51 -39.15 -17.91
N ASN A 19 12.41 -39.29 -18.68
CA ASN A 19 11.50 -38.17 -18.95
C ASN A 19 10.18 -38.23 -18.15
N CYS A 20 10.03 -39.17 -17.22
CA CYS A 20 8.86 -39.27 -16.34
C CYS A 20 9.22 -38.85 -14.91
N GLY A 21 9.39 -37.54 -14.70
CA GLY A 21 9.68 -36.99 -13.37
C GLY A 21 9.74 -35.46 -13.28
N LYS A 22 9.82 -34.74 -14.41
CA LYS A 22 9.94 -33.27 -14.41
C LYS A 22 8.62 -32.50 -14.48
N LYS A 23 7.52 -33.13 -14.92
CA LYS A 23 6.21 -32.45 -15.04
C LYS A 23 5.53 -32.23 -13.68
N GLU A 24 5.58 -33.22 -12.79
CA GLU A 24 4.91 -33.14 -11.48
C GLU A 24 5.60 -32.16 -10.51
N SER A 25 6.93 -32.04 -10.58
CA SER A 25 7.69 -31.08 -9.77
C SER A 25 7.51 -29.64 -10.23
N GLN A 26 7.29 -29.39 -11.53
CA GLN A 26 7.06 -28.05 -12.08
C GLN A 26 5.63 -27.56 -11.84
N GLU A 27 4.62 -28.44 -11.91
CA GLU A 27 3.23 -28.08 -11.55
C GLU A 27 3.08 -27.81 -10.04
N LYS A 28 3.70 -28.61 -9.16
CA LYS A 28 3.71 -28.33 -7.72
C LYS A 28 4.42 -27.01 -7.40
N LYS A 29 5.53 -26.68 -8.09
CA LYS A 29 6.22 -25.38 -7.96
C LYS A 29 5.37 -24.21 -8.47
N LYS A 30 4.77 -24.33 -9.66
CA LYS A 30 3.88 -23.30 -10.22
C LYS A 30 2.66 -23.06 -9.36
N ASN A 31 2.07 -24.12 -8.80
CA ASN A 31 0.92 -24.00 -7.90
C ASN A 31 1.32 -23.39 -6.54
N SER A 32 2.48 -23.74 -5.98
CA SER A 32 2.95 -23.09 -4.75
C SER A 32 3.34 -21.62 -4.98
N GLU A 33 3.96 -21.28 -6.11
CA GLU A 33 4.24 -19.90 -6.53
C GLU A 33 2.95 -19.11 -6.76
N ASN A 34 1.90 -19.70 -7.37
CA ASN A 34 0.61 -19.04 -7.53
C ASN A 34 -0.14 -18.83 -6.20
N ILE A 35 -0.08 -19.80 -5.28
CA ILE A 35 -0.68 -19.68 -3.95
C ILE A 35 0.09 -18.65 -3.11
N GLN A 36 1.42 -18.64 -3.17
CA GLN A 36 2.25 -17.63 -2.51
C GLN A 36 2.04 -16.23 -3.09
N ASN A 37 1.94 -16.09 -4.42
CA ASN A 37 1.66 -14.80 -5.05
C ASN A 37 0.23 -14.30 -4.77
N LYS A 38 -0.73 -15.21 -4.58
CA LYS A 38 -2.10 -14.84 -4.19
C LYS A 38 -2.16 -14.42 -2.72
N ALA A 39 -1.51 -15.17 -1.82
CA ALA A 39 -1.43 -14.83 -0.40
C ALA A 39 -0.59 -13.56 -0.13
N ALA A 40 0.50 -13.34 -0.87
CA ALA A 40 1.34 -12.14 -0.81
C ALA A 40 0.67 -10.88 -1.37
N LYS A 41 -0.53 -11.01 -1.96
CA LYS A 41 -1.35 -9.89 -2.41
C LYS A 41 -2.46 -9.55 -1.41
N GLU A 42 -2.93 -10.49 -0.59
CA GLU A 42 -4.00 -10.23 0.40
C GLU A 42 -3.56 -9.29 1.54
N ASN A 43 -2.27 -9.17 1.80
CA ASN A 43 -1.70 -8.19 2.74
C ASN A 43 -1.68 -6.77 2.16
N ILE A 44 -1.75 -6.62 0.83
CA ILE A 44 -1.71 -5.33 0.16
C ILE A 44 -3.10 -4.70 0.14
N PHE A 45 -3.19 -3.43 0.57
CA PHE A 45 -4.46 -2.73 0.78
C PHE A 45 -5.38 -2.73 -0.46
N SER A 46 -4.83 -2.63 -1.67
CA SER A 46 -5.60 -2.55 -2.92
C SER A 46 -6.39 -3.83 -3.24
N ASN A 47 -5.95 -4.97 -2.69
CA ASN A 47 -6.59 -6.27 -2.87
C ASN A 47 -7.62 -6.57 -1.78
N ASN A 48 -7.88 -5.62 -0.88
CA ASN A 48 -8.75 -5.79 0.27
C ASN A 48 -10.04 -4.97 0.12
N SER A 49 -11.10 -5.46 0.77
CA SER A 49 -12.33 -4.67 0.92
C SER A 49 -12.09 -3.47 1.81
N ILE A 50 -12.93 -2.45 1.69
CA ILE A 50 -12.79 -1.25 2.49
C ILE A 50 -12.90 -1.51 4.00
N GLU A 51 -13.77 -2.44 4.39
CA GLU A 51 -13.95 -2.87 5.78
C GLU A 51 -12.65 -3.45 6.33
N LYS A 52 -11.99 -4.31 5.56
CA LYS A 52 -10.70 -4.89 5.95
C LYS A 52 -9.63 -3.81 6.07
N ILE A 53 -9.55 -2.84 5.16
CA ILE A 53 -8.56 -1.76 5.27
C ILE A 53 -8.82 -0.90 6.50
N ILE A 54 -10.10 -0.59 6.81
CA ILE A 54 -10.50 0.16 8.01
C ILE A 54 -10.16 -0.61 9.30
N GLU A 55 -10.39 -1.93 9.32
CA GLU A 55 -9.97 -2.79 10.43
C GLU A 55 -8.44 -2.77 10.61
N THR A 56 -7.69 -2.87 9.51
CA THR A 56 -6.22 -2.79 9.53
C THR A 56 -5.75 -1.43 10.04
N PHE A 57 -6.37 -0.32 9.61
CA PHE A 57 -6.10 1.01 10.16
C PHE A 57 -6.33 1.03 11.67
N SER A 58 -7.45 0.47 12.15
CA SER A 58 -7.80 0.47 13.57
C SER A 58 -6.80 -0.32 14.41
N LYS A 59 -6.42 -1.51 13.93
CA LYS A 59 -5.43 -2.38 14.57
C LYS A 59 -4.05 -1.75 14.60
N LYS A 60 -3.51 -1.35 13.43
CA LYS A 60 -2.16 -0.78 13.33
C LYS A 60 -2.06 0.55 14.07
N SER A 61 -3.10 1.39 14.02
CA SER A 61 -3.09 2.68 14.74
C SER A 61 -3.04 2.46 16.25
N LYS A 62 -3.76 1.46 16.78
CA LYS A 62 -3.66 1.08 18.19
C LYS A 62 -2.26 0.60 18.57
N ASP A 63 -1.67 -0.29 17.76
CA ASP A 63 -0.31 -0.81 17.98
C ASP A 63 0.73 0.33 17.98
N ASN A 64 0.56 1.30 17.07
CA ASN A 64 1.42 2.48 16.92
C ASN A 64 1.03 3.64 17.85
N LYS A 65 0.08 3.45 18.78
CA LYS A 65 -0.40 4.47 19.74
C LYS A 65 -0.94 5.75 19.08
N ILE A 66 -1.59 5.61 17.93
CA ILE A 66 -2.26 6.66 17.19
C ILE A 66 -3.76 6.53 17.43
N SER A 67 -4.36 7.59 18.00
CA SER A 67 -5.82 7.65 18.18
C SER A 67 -6.45 8.19 16.90
N ILE A 68 -7.34 7.40 16.30
CA ILE A 68 -8.11 7.77 15.12
C ILE A 68 -9.60 7.72 15.44
N GLY A 69 -10.38 8.58 14.79
CA GLY A 69 -11.84 8.53 14.81
C GLY A 69 -12.40 7.49 13.84
N ASP A 70 -13.72 7.44 13.76
CA ASP A 70 -14.41 6.59 12.79
C ASP A 70 -14.17 7.08 11.36
N PHE A 71 -14.21 6.14 10.40
CA PHE A 71 -14.13 6.48 8.99
C PHE A 71 -15.46 7.02 8.48
N GLU A 72 -15.43 8.20 7.89
CA GLU A 72 -16.56 8.86 7.25
C GLU A 72 -16.41 8.84 5.72
N LYS A 73 -17.52 8.72 4.99
CA LYS A 73 -17.51 8.85 3.53
C LYS A 73 -17.66 10.30 3.12
N LEU A 74 -16.85 10.70 2.14
CA LEU A 74 -16.84 12.01 1.52
C LEU A 74 -16.84 11.85 0.00
N VAL A 75 -17.78 12.52 -0.69
CA VAL A 75 -17.78 12.60 -2.14
C VAL A 75 -17.19 13.94 -2.57
N TYR A 76 -16.13 13.91 -3.37
CA TYR A 76 -15.45 15.11 -3.89
C TYR A 76 -14.93 14.86 -5.31
N GLU A 77 -15.15 15.81 -6.23
CA GLU A 77 -14.76 15.68 -7.65
C GLU A 77 -15.20 14.35 -8.30
N ASN A 78 -16.42 13.89 -7.98
CA ASN A 78 -16.98 12.60 -8.43
C ASN A 78 -16.19 11.36 -7.98
N LYS A 79 -15.30 11.49 -6.99
CA LYS A 79 -14.58 10.40 -6.32
C LYS A 79 -15.15 10.15 -4.93
N ASN A 80 -15.06 8.91 -4.48
CA ASN A 80 -15.46 8.51 -3.13
C ASN A 80 -14.21 8.37 -2.27
N TYR A 81 -14.16 9.17 -1.22
CA TYR A 81 -13.15 9.07 -0.19
C TYR A 81 -13.75 8.52 1.09
N TYR A 82 -12.94 7.77 1.81
CA TYR A 82 -13.22 7.40 3.19
C TYR A 82 -12.11 7.95 4.04
N TYR A 83 -12.42 8.68 5.11
CA TYR A 83 -11.38 9.36 5.88
C TYR A 83 -11.64 9.27 7.37
N ALA A 84 -10.58 9.22 8.15
CA ALA A 84 -10.61 9.25 9.60
C ALA A 84 -9.72 10.39 10.12
N LYS A 85 -10.24 11.14 11.08
CA LYS A 85 -9.46 12.17 11.79
C LYS A 85 -8.48 11.51 12.73
N ILE A 86 -7.28 12.09 12.87
CA ILE A 86 -6.28 11.61 13.81
C ILE A 86 -6.33 12.51 15.06
N HIS A 87 -6.86 12.00 16.17
CA HIS A 87 -7.07 12.80 17.38
C HIS A 87 -5.77 13.29 18.02
N SER A 88 -4.66 12.59 17.82
CA SER A 88 -3.35 13.03 18.30
C SER A 88 -2.82 14.28 17.55
N LYS A 89 -3.43 14.66 16.43
CA LYS A 89 -3.12 15.88 15.67
C LYS A 89 -4.34 16.37 14.91
N GLY A 90 -5.05 17.37 15.46
CA GLY A 90 -6.36 17.82 14.96
C GLY A 90 -6.40 18.34 13.51
N ASP A 91 -5.25 18.58 12.88
CA ASP A 91 -5.11 18.93 11.47
C ASP A 91 -4.56 17.78 10.60
N ALA A 92 -4.65 16.54 11.08
CA ALA A 92 -4.22 15.35 10.36
C ALA A 92 -5.36 14.34 10.16
N ILE A 93 -5.33 13.68 9.01
CA ILE A 93 -6.31 12.66 8.62
C ILE A 93 -5.62 11.51 7.89
N TYR A 94 -6.22 10.32 7.99
CA TYR A 94 -6.02 9.27 6.99
C TYR A 94 -7.18 9.31 6.00
N ALA A 95 -6.90 9.08 4.72
CA ALA A 95 -7.91 8.94 3.68
C ALA A 95 -7.62 7.74 2.78
N LEU A 96 -8.68 7.16 2.23
CA LEU A 96 -8.64 6.17 1.16
C LEU A 96 -9.34 6.76 -0.05
N ASP A 97 -8.69 6.71 -1.22
CA ASP A 97 -9.36 6.89 -2.51
C ASP A 97 -9.94 5.54 -2.93
N TYR A 98 -11.25 5.51 -3.11
CA TYR A 98 -11.99 4.31 -3.45
C TYR A 98 -12.70 4.49 -4.79
N SER A 99 -12.27 3.70 -5.77
CA SER A 99 -12.80 3.73 -7.14
C SER A 99 -13.29 2.34 -7.54
N GLY A 100 -14.59 2.21 -7.80
CA GLY A 100 -15.22 0.95 -8.16
C GLY A 100 -15.30 -0.02 -6.97
N ILE A 101 -14.46 -1.06 -6.98
CA ILE A 101 -14.47 -2.18 -6.02
C ILE A 101 -13.23 -2.26 -5.13
N SER A 102 -12.24 -1.40 -5.34
CA SER A 102 -10.95 -1.46 -4.65
C SER A 102 -10.45 -0.07 -4.27
N ALA A 103 -9.68 0.00 -3.18
CA ALA A 103 -8.92 1.20 -2.86
C ALA A 103 -7.77 1.37 -3.85
N THR A 104 -7.68 2.54 -4.48
CA THR A 104 -6.63 2.88 -5.46
C THR A 104 -5.42 3.51 -4.80
N SER A 105 -5.63 4.20 -3.67
CA SER A 105 -4.58 4.88 -2.91
C SER A 105 -5.02 5.10 -1.46
N ILE A 106 -4.04 5.14 -0.56
CA ILE A 106 -4.23 5.60 0.81
C ILE A 106 -3.31 6.78 1.11
N PHE A 107 -3.79 7.69 1.94
CA PHE A 107 -3.17 8.98 2.18
C PHE A 107 -3.12 9.30 3.67
N LEU A 108 -2.06 9.96 4.06
CA LEU A 108 -1.95 10.73 5.29
C LEU A 108 -1.83 12.18 4.85
N LYS A 109 -2.83 13.00 5.18
CA LYS A 109 -2.74 14.45 5.01
C LYS A 109 -2.58 15.08 6.37
N VAL A 110 -1.56 15.90 6.50
CA VAL A 110 -1.18 16.63 7.71
C VAL A 110 -1.16 18.10 7.36
N GLY A 111 -1.64 18.95 8.26
CA GLY A 111 -1.44 20.38 8.17
C GLY A 111 0.03 20.78 8.30
N LYS A 112 0.31 21.78 9.12
CA LYS A 112 1.68 22.31 9.22
C LYS A 112 2.63 21.28 9.86
N VAL A 113 3.78 21.07 9.22
CA VAL A 113 4.92 20.31 9.76
C VAL A 113 5.91 21.26 10.43
N ASP A 114 6.34 20.93 11.65
CA ASP A 114 7.37 21.66 12.39
C ASP A 114 8.17 20.71 13.30
N GLY A 115 9.30 21.19 13.83
CA GLY A 115 10.20 20.37 14.66
C GLY A 115 9.53 19.74 15.89
N ALA A 116 8.45 20.32 16.41
CA ALA A 116 7.75 19.80 17.58
C ALA A 116 6.85 18.59 17.23
N ASN A 117 6.44 18.44 15.97
CA ASN A 117 5.51 17.41 15.55
C ASN A 117 6.12 16.31 14.65
N LEU A 118 7.42 16.40 14.31
CA LEU A 118 8.10 15.42 13.45
C LEU A 118 7.96 13.97 13.92
N ALA A 119 8.19 13.70 15.21
CA ALA A 119 8.11 12.34 15.75
C ALA A 119 6.69 11.75 15.66
N ILE A 120 5.66 12.60 15.81
CA ILE A 120 4.26 12.20 15.69
C ILE A 120 3.93 11.90 14.22
N ILE A 121 4.36 12.77 13.30
CA ILE A 121 4.16 12.59 11.86
C ILE A 121 4.89 11.34 11.36
N GLU A 122 6.11 11.10 11.81
CA GLU A 122 6.86 9.89 11.47
C GLU A 122 6.04 8.65 11.85
N ASN A 123 5.54 8.57 13.09
CA ASN A 123 4.71 7.43 13.50
C ASN A 123 3.43 7.29 12.65
N MET A 124 2.81 8.39 12.22
CA MET A 124 1.65 8.36 11.30
C MET A 124 2.02 7.80 9.93
N VAL A 125 3.18 8.20 9.39
CA VAL A 125 3.70 7.67 8.13
C VAL A 125 4.00 6.17 8.26
N ILE A 126 4.69 5.77 9.34
CA ILE A 126 5.00 4.36 9.62
C ILE A 126 3.71 3.54 9.67
N ASN A 127 2.69 4.04 10.36
CA ASN A 127 1.40 3.39 10.42
C ASN A 127 0.76 3.21 9.04
N LEU A 128 0.75 4.25 8.20
CA LEU A 128 0.20 4.14 6.84
C LEU A 128 0.98 3.13 5.99
N ILE A 129 2.31 3.09 6.08
CA ILE A 129 3.13 2.09 5.38
C ILE A 129 2.73 0.67 5.83
N GLN A 130 2.55 0.43 7.11
CA GLN A 130 2.13 -0.88 7.63
C GLN A 130 0.67 -1.24 7.31
N VAL A 131 -0.18 -0.25 7.06
CA VAL A 131 -1.55 -0.47 6.56
C VAL A 131 -1.53 -0.78 5.07
N SER A 132 -0.61 -0.17 4.32
CA SER A 132 -0.46 -0.42 2.88
C SER A 132 -0.08 -1.88 2.58
N ASP A 133 0.71 -2.47 3.47
CA ASP A 133 1.14 -3.86 3.43
C ASP A 133 1.32 -4.38 4.86
N GLU A 134 0.42 -5.26 5.29
CA GLU A 134 0.39 -5.77 6.67
C GLU A 134 1.66 -6.53 7.09
N ASN A 135 2.43 -7.03 6.13
CA ASN A 135 3.68 -7.76 6.37
C ASN A 135 4.85 -6.83 6.70
N ILE A 136 4.76 -5.54 6.36
CA ILE A 136 5.81 -4.58 6.66
C ILE A 136 5.87 -4.35 8.18
N LYS A 137 7.05 -4.61 8.74
CA LYS A 137 7.32 -4.38 10.16
C LYS A 137 7.79 -2.95 10.40
N GLU A 138 7.72 -2.48 11.64
CA GLU A 138 8.04 -1.09 11.99
C GLU A 138 9.44 -0.66 11.50
N ALA A 139 10.46 -1.49 11.73
CA ALA A 139 11.83 -1.21 11.30
C ALA A 139 11.95 -1.05 9.77
N GLU A 140 11.21 -1.86 9.03
CA GLU A 140 11.17 -1.81 7.56
C GLU A 140 10.40 -0.58 7.07
N ALA A 141 9.27 -0.25 7.69
CA ALA A 141 8.52 0.96 7.41
C ALA A 141 9.37 2.23 7.65
N ARG A 142 10.14 2.28 8.76
CA ARG A 142 11.08 3.38 9.02
C ARG A 142 12.18 3.47 7.97
N ALA A 143 12.70 2.33 7.50
CA ALA A 143 13.68 2.29 6.43
C ALA A 143 13.10 2.78 5.09
N ILE A 144 11.85 2.43 4.76
CA ILE A 144 11.13 2.94 3.58
C ILE A 144 10.99 4.47 3.68
N TYR A 145 10.49 4.98 4.81
CA TYR A 145 10.32 6.41 5.01
C TYR A 145 11.64 7.18 4.93
N THR A 146 12.70 6.66 5.54
CA THR A 146 14.05 7.26 5.48
C THR A 146 14.56 7.36 4.05
N LYS A 147 14.34 6.34 3.22
CA LYS A 147 14.73 6.36 1.80
C LYS A 147 13.96 7.42 1.01
N ILE A 148 12.66 7.59 1.27
CA ILE A 148 11.85 8.62 0.61
C ILE A 148 12.36 10.01 1.00
N LEU A 149 12.64 10.24 2.28
CA LEU A 149 13.21 11.50 2.76
C LEU A 149 14.60 11.77 2.18
N ALA A 150 15.46 10.77 2.07
CA ALA A 150 16.79 10.92 1.48
C ALA A 150 16.75 11.27 -0.02
N ASN A 151 15.66 10.88 -0.71
CA ASN A 151 15.41 11.26 -2.10
C ASN A 151 14.80 12.67 -2.24
N LEU A 152 14.37 13.30 -1.14
CA LEU A 152 13.87 14.67 -1.14
C LEU A 152 15.07 15.64 -1.13
N GLY A 153 15.39 16.22 -2.29
CA GLY A 153 16.45 17.23 -2.38
C GLY A 153 16.13 18.51 -1.59
N ASP A 154 17.14 19.34 -1.31
CA ASP A 154 17.05 20.52 -0.43
C ASP A 154 15.93 21.53 -0.77
N LYS A 155 15.43 21.52 -2.01
CA LYS A 155 14.35 22.41 -2.49
C LYS A 155 13.19 21.66 -3.12
N GLU A 156 13.24 20.34 -3.11
CA GLU A 156 12.19 19.51 -3.67
C GLU A 156 11.02 19.45 -2.69
N LEU A 157 9.81 19.58 -3.22
CA LEU A 157 8.58 19.48 -2.45
C LEU A 157 7.91 18.12 -2.61
N SER A 158 8.53 17.21 -3.35
CA SER A 158 8.02 15.86 -3.54
C SER A 158 9.12 14.85 -3.74
N SER A 159 8.87 13.62 -3.29
CA SER A 159 9.76 12.48 -3.48
C SER A 159 8.93 11.21 -3.52
N LEU A 160 9.41 10.19 -4.24
CA LEU A 160 8.74 8.90 -4.33
C LEU A 160 9.73 7.72 -4.27
N LEU A 161 9.19 6.56 -3.90
CA LEU A 161 9.89 5.29 -3.86
C LEU A 161 8.91 4.17 -4.21
N THR A 162 9.15 3.46 -5.31
CA THR A 162 8.49 2.18 -5.57
C THR A 162 9.21 1.07 -4.83
N TYR A 163 8.48 0.35 -3.97
CA TYR A 163 9.02 -0.72 -3.14
C TYR A 163 8.85 -2.09 -3.79
N THR A 164 9.52 -3.10 -3.23
CA THR A 164 9.56 -4.47 -3.79
C THR A 164 8.20 -5.16 -3.81
N ASN A 165 7.24 -4.70 -3.00
CA ASN A 165 5.85 -5.17 -2.99
C ASN A 165 4.98 -4.54 -4.10
N GLY A 166 5.55 -3.67 -4.95
CA GLY A 166 4.83 -3.00 -6.04
C GLY A 166 4.11 -1.71 -5.63
N ILE A 167 4.11 -1.34 -4.34
CA ILE A 167 3.55 -0.09 -3.86
C ILE A 167 4.53 1.04 -4.12
N THR A 168 4.03 2.14 -4.70
CA THR A 168 4.73 3.41 -4.76
C THR A 168 4.31 4.27 -3.57
N TYR A 169 5.30 4.61 -2.75
CA TYR A 169 5.17 5.55 -1.65
C TYR A 169 5.65 6.91 -2.09
N GLY A 170 5.05 7.99 -1.58
CA GLY A 170 5.55 9.32 -1.86
C GLY A 170 5.15 10.36 -0.85
N ILE A 171 5.89 11.47 -0.89
CA ILE A 171 5.69 12.68 -0.12
C ILE A 171 5.39 13.81 -1.10
N GLN A 172 4.46 14.69 -0.73
CA GLN A 172 4.23 15.97 -1.37
C GLN A 172 4.01 17.04 -0.30
N ILE A 173 4.62 18.20 -0.49
CA ILE A 173 4.57 19.35 0.40
C ILE A 173 3.98 20.52 -0.38
N ASP A 174 2.93 21.13 0.16
CA ASP A 174 2.38 22.34 -0.42
C ASP A 174 3.29 23.54 -0.14
N SER A 175 3.76 24.21 -1.19
CA SER A 175 4.65 25.37 -1.06
C SER A 175 4.01 26.57 -0.34
N VAL A 176 2.67 26.68 -0.35
CA VAL A 176 1.93 27.83 0.18
C VAL A 176 1.43 27.52 1.59
N THR A 177 0.79 26.38 1.78
CA THR A 177 0.15 26.01 3.06
C THR A 177 1.09 25.22 3.98
N SER A 178 2.22 24.72 3.46
CA SER A 178 3.11 23.78 4.15
C SER A 178 2.38 22.50 4.60
N GLU A 179 1.26 22.16 3.97
CA GLU A 179 0.57 20.89 4.18
C GLU A 179 1.44 19.75 3.65
N PHE A 180 1.52 18.68 4.44
CA PHE A 180 2.27 17.48 4.12
C PHE A 180 1.32 16.36 3.75
N VAL A 181 1.55 15.73 2.60
CA VAL A 181 0.83 14.55 2.14
C VAL A 181 1.81 13.41 1.98
N PHE A 182 1.58 12.31 2.69
CA PHE A 182 2.19 11.03 2.40
C PHE A 182 1.16 10.12 1.74
N TYR A 183 1.55 9.36 0.73
CA TYR A 183 0.65 8.45 0.02
C TYR A 183 1.29 7.10 -0.29
N ALA A 184 0.44 6.09 -0.43
CA ALA A 184 0.78 4.77 -0.94
C ALA A 184 -0.22 4.38 -2.06
N ARG A 185 0.29 3.96 -3.22
CA ARG A 185 -0.52 3.61 -4.41
C ARG A 185 0.11 2.48 -5.22
N GLU A 186 -0.72 1.64 -5.84
CA GLU A 186 -0.24 0.61 -6.79
C GLU A 186 -0.24 1.07 -8.27
N SER A 187 -0.74 2.27 -8.60
CA SER A 187 -0.74 2.80 -9.97
C SER A 187 -0.26 4.25 -10.06
N GLU A 188 0.35 4.64 -11.20
CA GLU A 188 0.99 5.96 -11.41
C GLU A 188 0.01 7.13 -11.64
N THR A 189 -1.26 7.04 -11.26
CA THR A 189 -2.22 8.13 -11.54
C THR A 189 -1.99 9.34 -10.63
N GLU A 190 -1.22 10.33 -11.09
CA GLU A 190 -0.92 11.60 -10.36
C GLU A 190 -2.18 12.39 -9.96
N ASN A 191 -3.27 12.22 -10.72
CA ASN A 191 -4.54 12.91 -10.49
C ASN A 191 -5.19 12.60 -9.12
N ALA A 192 -4.86 11.48 -8.47
CA ALA A 192 -5.41 11.14 -7.15
C ALA A 192 -4.75 11.95 -6.02
N VAL A 193 -3.43 12.16 -6.11
CA VAL A 193 -2.65 12.89 -5.09
C VAL A 193 -3.05 14.36 -5.06
N THR A 194 -3.17 14.98 -6.23
CA THR A 194 -3.56 16.39 -6.38
C THR A 194 -4.97 16.65 -5.83
N SER A 195 -5.94 15.75 -6.10
CA SER A 195 -7.30 15.88 -5.55
C SER A 195 -7.29 15.85 -4.01
N ILE A 196 -6.50 14.98 -3.37
CA ILE A 196 -6.40 14.90 -1.90
C ILE A 196 -5.72 16.14 -1.30
N GLN A 197 -4.68 16.65 -1.95
CA GLN A 197 -4.00 17.87 -1.48
C GLN A 197 -4.97 19.06 -1.47
N ASN A 198 -5.79 19.22 -2.51
CA ASN A 198 -6.79 20.28 -2.62
C ASN A 198 -8.02 20.06 -1.73
N LEU A 199 -8.21 18.84 -1.20
CA LEU A 199 -9.34 18.49 -0.36
C LEU A 199 -9.20 19.11 1.04
N ASN A 200 -10.07 20.05 1.37
CA ASN A 200 -10.09 20.66 2.69
C ASN A 200 -11.04 19.90 3.62
N PHE A 201 -10.46 19.16 4.58
CA PHE A 201 -11.20 18.40 5.58
C PHE A 201 -11.55 19.23 6.83
N ARG A 202 -11.15 20.51 6.90
CA ARG A 202 -11.27 21.38 8.08
C ARG A 202 -12.63 22.08 8.19
N ASN A 203 -13.36 22.30 7.08
CA ASN A 203 -14.64 23.01 7.07
C ASN A 203 -15.78 22.17 6.49
N ASN A 204 -16.90 22.17 7.22
CA ASN A 204 -18.16 21.52 6.84
C ASN A 204 -19.00 22.32 5.83
N ASP A 205 -18.55 23.50 5.41
CA ASP A 205 -19.50 24.52 4.94
C ASP A 205 -19.61 24.75 3.43
N GLU A 206 -18.80 24.14 2.56
CA GLU A 206 -19.06 24.26 1.12
C GLU A 206 -18.86 22.93 0.36
N LYS A 207 -19.97 22.43 -0.20
CA LYS A 207 -20.10 21.35 -1.21
C LYS A 207 -19.65 19.93 -0.85
N ASN A 208 -19.34 19.62 0.40
CA ASN A 208 -18.97 18.26 0.80
C ASN A 208 -20.17 17.48 1.34
N THR A 209 -20.75 16.57 0.55
CA THR A 209 -21.80 15.66 1.04
C THR A 209 -21.16 14.57 1.90
N LYS A 210 -21.37 14.66 3.22
CA LYS A 210 -20.91 13.66 4.19
C LYS A 210 -22.01 12.62 4.41
N VAL A 211 -21.65 11.34 4.31
CA VAL A 211 -22.53 10.24 4.71
C VAL A 211 -21.78 9.38 5.71
N ALA A 212 -22.33 9.24 6.91
CA ALA A 212 -21.78 8.32 7.90
C ALA A 212 -21.89 6.88 7.38
N VAL A 213 -20.80 6.13 7.46
CA VAL A 213 -20.77 4.75 6.95
C VAL A 213 -21.05 3.81 8.11
N ASN A 214 -22.24 3.22 8.12
CA ASN A 214 -22.56 2.12 9.02
C ASN A 214 -22.18 0.81 8.34
N PHE A 215 -21.04 0.24 8.73
CA PHE A 215 -20.74 -1.15 8.44
C PHE A 215 -21.51 -2.02 9.44
N LYS A 216 -22.56 -2.71 8.97
CA LYS A 216 -23.34 -3.67 9.75
C LYS A 216 -22.62 -5.01 9.84
#